data_AF-A0A2G1QL17-F1
#
_entry.id   AF-A0A2G1QL17-F1
#
_cell.length_a   1.000
_cell.length_b   1.000
_cell.length_c   1.000
_cell.angle_alpha   90.00
_cell.angle_beta   90.00
_cell.angle_gamma   90.00
#
_symmetry.space_group_name_H-M   'P 1'
#
loop_
_entity.id
_entity.type
_entity.pdbx_description
1 polymer ?
#
loop_
_entity_poly.entity_id
_entity_poly.type
_entity_poly.pdbx_seq_one_letter_code
_entity_poly.pdbx_strand_id
1 'polypeptide(L)'
;MNTFTYIANTTVENKPHVEKTNPRERNMVTDFTPFQSLAGGVLIGLSAVMLMAFNGRIAGMTGIVGGILPPYTAGNGWRIAFLIGAVAGPMLYVLAGGIVPFAVPVTLPAMIVGGFIVGVGVTYGSGCTSGHGVCGMARFSPRSILATITFMITTGLTVYVMRHVIGA
;
A
#
# COMPACT_ATOMS: atom_id res chain seq x y z
N MET A 1 -8.39 -31.07 19.77
CA MET A 1 -7.70 -29.77 19.68
C MET A 1 -6.31 -30.06 19.09
N ASN A 2 -6.05 -30.15 17.78
CA ASN A 2 -6.72 -29.55 16.63
C ASN A 2 -6.57 -30.42 15.36
N THR A 3 -7.57 -31.28 15.11
CA THR A 3 -7.76 -31.99 13.83
C THR A 3 -8.21 -31.04 12.70
N PHE A 4 -8.61 -29.81 13.04
CA PHE A 4 -9.11 -28.80 12.09
C PHE A 4 -8.01 -28.11 11.25
N THR A 5 -6.74 -28.18 11.66
CA THR A 5 -5.63 -27.56 10.91
C THR A 5 -5.11 -28.46 9.77
N TYR A 6 -5.33 -29.77 9.84
CA TYR A 6 -4.83 -30.71 8.84
C TYR A 6 -5.69 -30.78 7.57
N ILE A 7 -6.99 -30.42 7.67
CA ILE A 7 -7.96 -30.54 6.57
C ILE A 7 -7.86 -29.35 5.59
N ALA A 8 -7.36 -28.19 6.04
CA ALA A 8 -7.17 -27.03 5.17
C ALA A 8 -5.95 -27.13 4.25
N ASN A 9 -5.08 -28.14 4.43
CA ASN A 9 -3.80 -28.25 3.72
C ASN A 9 -3.82 -29.25 2.55
N THR A 10 -4.95 -29.91 2.26
CA THR A 10 -5.04 -30.99 1.26
C THR A 10 -5.93 -30.69 0.05
N THR A 11 -6.40 -29.45 -0.15
CA THR A 11 -7.26 -29.12 -1.33
C THR A 11 -6.55 -28.33 -2.43
N VAL A 12 -5.23 -28.14 -2.36
CA VAL A 12 -4.43 -27.49 -3.42
C VAL A 12 -3.36 -28.46 -3.93
N GLU A 13 -3.78 -29.64 -4.38
CA GLU A 13 -2.95 -30.49 -5.23
C GLU A 13 -3.63 -30.54 -6.59
N ASN A 14 -3.08 -29.82 -7.59
CA ASN A 14 -2.92 -30.26 -9.00
C ASN A 14 -2.57 -29.09 -9.94
N LYS A 15 -1.27 -28.87 -10.21
CA LYS A 15 -0.65 -29.14 -11.54
C LYS A 15 0.86 -28.88 -11.56
N PRO A 16 1.63 -29.62 -12.39
CA PRO A 16 3.07 -29.81 -12.24
C PRO A 16 3.87 -28.90 -13.19
N HIS A 17 4.63 -27.96 -12.62
CA HIS A 17 5.84 -27.46 -13.26
C HIS A 17 6.99 -27.60 -12.27
N VAL A 18 7.90 -28.51 -12.62
CA VAL A 18 9.13 -28.80 -11.91
C VAL A 18 10.03 -27.57 -11.97
N GLU A 19 9.88 -26.66 -11.02
CA GLU A 19 10.89 -25.65 -10.72
C GLU A 19 11.67 -26.10 -9.50
N LYS A 20 12.98 -26.22 -9.68
CA LYS A 20 13.93 -26.77 -8.73
C LYS A 20 13.95 -25.88 -7.48
N THR A 21 13.09 -26.17 -6.53
CA THR A 21 13.02 -25.46 -5.26
C THR A 21 14.27 -25.74 -4.45
N ASN A 22 15.13 -24.74 -4.36
CA ASN A 22 16.22 -24.69 -3.39
C ASN A 22 15.59 -24.90 -1.99
N PRO A 23 16.07 -25.84 -1.15
CA PRO A 23 15.46 -26.14 0.15
C PRO A 23 15.35 -24.95 1.13
N ARG A 24 15.92 -23.78 0.78
CA ARG A 24 15.79 -22.51 1.51
C ARG A 24 14.46 -21.77 1.34
N GLU A 25 13.62 -22.12 0.37
CA GLU A 25 12.32 -21.42 0.18
C GLU A 25 11.17 -22.02 1.00
N ARG A 26 11.36 -23.22 1.57
CA ARG A 26 10.30 -23.93 2.33
C ARG A 26 10.00 -23.32 3.72
N ASN A 27 10.80 -22.34 4.14
CA ASN A 27 10.71 -21.70 5.47
C ASN A 27 10.78 -20.17 5.35
N MET A 28 10.01 -19.53 4.47
CA MET A 28 9.86 -18.07 4.53
C MET A 28 8.95 -17.70 5.70
N VAL A 29 9.48 -17.87 6.91
CA VAL A 29 8.98 -17.18 8.10
C VAL A 29 9.25 -15.70 7.82
N THR A 30 8.22 -14.87 7.72
CA THR A 30 8.42 -13.42 7.71
C THR A 30 9.14 -13.05 8.99
N ASP A 31 10.40 -12.64 8.89
CA ASP A 31 11.16 -12.21 10.05
C ASP A 31 10.42 -11.03 10.70
N PHE A 32 10.02 -11.21 11.96
CA PHE A 32 9.45 -10.12 12.73
C PHE A 32 10.56 -9.09 12.98
N THR A 33 10.56 -8.00 12.20
CA THR A 33 11.50 -6.89 12.32
C THR A 33 10.84 -5.66 12.96
N PRO A 34 10.48 -5.70 14.26
CA PRO A 34 9.67 -4.65 14.90
C PRO A 34 10.36 -3.29 14.87
N PHE A 35 11.69 -3.25 15.06
CA PHE A 35 12.47 -2.01 15.03
C PHE A 35 12.51 -1.37 13.64
N GLN A 36 12.59 -2.17 12.57
CA GLN A 36 12.58 -1.66 11.19
C GLN A 36 11.21 -1.09 10.83
N SER A 37 10.13 -1.79 11.20
CA SER A 37 8.76 -1.31 10.98
C SER A 37 8.47 -0.03 11.78
N LEU A 38 8.94 0.05 13.02
CA LEU A 38 8.82 1.25 13.84
C LEU A 38 9.60 2.42 13.23
N ALA A 39 10.85 2.20 12.81
CA ALA A 39 11.67 3.21 12.17
C ALA A 39 11.02 3.76 10.90
N GLY A 40 10.50 2.87 10.04
CA GLY A 40 9.74 3.27 8.85
C GLY A 40 8.49 4.10 9.19
N GLY A 41 7.72 3.67 10.18
CA GLY A 41 6.53 4.39 10.65
C GLY A 41 6.87 5.79 11.20
N VAL A 42 7.92 5.91 12.00
CA VAL A 42 8.42 7.20 12.52
C VAL A 42 8.85 8.11 11.37
N LEU A 43 9.57 7.60 10.37
CA LEU A 43 10.00 8.39 9.22
C LEU A 43 8.83 8.92 8.39
N ILE A 44 7.81 8.08 8.14
CA ILE A 44 6.59 8.48 7.42
C ILE A 44 5.82 9.53 8.23
N GLY A 45 5.64 9.29 9.53
CA GLY A 45 4.95 10.22 10.44
C GLY A 45 5.65 11.58 10.53
N LEU A 46 6.98 11.58 10.69
CA LEU A 46 7.79 12.79 10.75
C LEU A 46 7.71 13.58 9.43
N SER A 47 7.75 12.89 8.29
CA SER A 47 7.58 13.51 6.97
C SER A 47 6.20 14.15 6.82
N ALA A 48 5.14 13.48 7.28
CA ALA A 48 3.77 14.01 7.24
C ALA A 48 3.60 15.23 8.15
N VAL A 49 4.20 15.22 9.34
CA VAL A 49 4.18 16.34 10.29
C VAL A 49 4.98 17.52 9.76
N MET A 50 6.17 17.29 9.19
CA MET A 50 6.96 18.35 8.54
C MET A 50 6.17 19.01 7.41
N LEU A 51 5.52 18.22 6.55
CA LEU A 51 4.69 18.77 5.48
C LEU A 51 3.54 19.62 6.03
N MET A 52 2.89 19.15 7.10
CA MET A 52 1.81 19.88 7.75
C MET A 52 2.29 21.16 8.45
N ALA A 53 3.48 21.13 9.06
CA ALA A 53 4.07 22.26 9.77
C ALA A 53 4.53 23.37 8.81
N PHE A 54 5.19 23.02 7.69
CA PHE A 54 5.74 24.01 6.77
C PHE A 54 4.72 24.52 5.73
N ASN A 55 3.86 23.63 5.21
CA ASN A 55 2.92 23.99 4.14
C ASN A 55 1.48 24.13 4.62
N GLY A 56 1.16 23.76 5.88
CA GLY A 56 -0.21 23.77 6.40
C GLY A 56 -1.13 22.73 5.74
N ARG A 57 -0.56 21.76 5.00
CA ARG A 57 -1.30 20.85 4.12
C ARG A 57 -1.13 19.40 4.56
N ILE A 58 -2.11 18.59 4.15
CA ILE A 58 -2.23 17.16 4.51
C ILE A 58 -1.47 16.32 3.49
N ALA A 59 -0.68 15.33 3.94
CA ALA A 59 -0.01 14.37 3.09
C ALA A 59 -1.00 13.34 2.52
N GLY A 60 -1.58 13.62 1.35
CA GLY A 60 -2.49 12.72 0.66
C GLY A 60 -2.13 12.58 -0.82
N MET A 61 -1.72 11.38 -1.23
CA MET A 61 -1.18 11.17 -2.59
C MET A 61 -2.20 11.49 -3.69
N THR A 62 -3.46 11.08 -3.54
CA THR A 62 -4.54 11.43 -4.48
C THR A 62 -4.74 12.94 -4.63
N GLY A 63 -4.66 13.71 -3.54
CA GLY A 63 -4.81 15.18 -3.59
C GLY A 63 -3.58 15.89 -4.13
N ILE A 64 -2.38 15.31 -3.94
CA ILE A 64 -1.13 15.81 -4.48
C ILE A 64 -1.09 15.59 -6.00
N VAL A 65 -1.40 14.37 -6.47
CA VAL A 65 -1.47 14.05 -7.90
C VAL A 65 -2.63 14.79 -8.56
N GLY A 66 -3.82 14.80 -7.94
CA GLY A 66 -4.99 15.52 -8.44
C GLY A 66 -4.80 17.03 -8.55
N GLY A 67 -4.03 17.65 -7.66
CA GLY A 67 -3.74 19.09 -7.72
C GLY A 67 -2.76 19.52 -8.83
N ILE A 68 -2.07 18.54 -9.45
CA ILE A 68 -1.20 18.74 -10.62
C ILE A 68 -1.99 18.54 -11.92
N LEU A 69 -3.15 17.89 -11.87
CA LEU A 69 -4.04 17.74 -13.02
C LEU A 69 -4.88 19.02 -13.25
N PRO A 70 -5.33 19.29 -14.49
CA PRO A 70 -6.18 20.44 -14.80
C PRO A 70 -7.52 20.39 -14.05
N PRO A 71 -8.07 21.52 -13.56
CA PRO A 71 -7.52 22.88 -13.64
C PRO A 71 -6.34 23.07 -12.66
N TYR A 72 -5.20 23.53 -13.20
CA TYR A 72 -3.99 23.72 -12.43
C TYR A 72 -4.21 24.72 -11.30
N THR A 73 -3.94 24.30 -10.06
CA THR A 73 -3.95 25.22 -8.92
C THR A 73 -2.60 25.91 -8.79
N ALA A 74 -2.58 27.24 -8.59
CA ALA A 74 -1.35 27.99 -8.36
C ALA A 74 -0.64 27.48 -7.08
N GLY A 75 0.70 27.39 -7.10
CA GLY A 75 1.50 26.94 -5.95
C GLY A 75 1.83 25.44 -5.91
N ASN A 76 2.02 24.78 -7.07
CA ASN A 76 2.34 23.35 -7.18
C ASN A 76 3.78 22.95 -6.81
N GLY A 77 4.68 23.89 -6.51
CA GLY A 77 6.09 23.60 -6.21
C GLY A 77 6.29 22.57 -5.09
N TRP A 78 5.53 22.68 -4.00
CA TRP A 78 5.60 21.72 -2.88
C TRP A 78 5.07 20.32 -3.25
N ARG A 79 4.05 20.24 -4.12
CA ARG A 79 3.47 18.97 -4.60
C ARG A 79 4.48 18.21 -5.45
N ILE A 80 5.13 18.92 -6.37
CA ILE A 80 6.16 18.36 -7.24
C ILE A 80 7.37 17.93 -6.41
N ALA A 81 7.83 18.77 -5.47
CA ALA A 81 8.92 18.40 -4.56
C ALA A 81 8.61 17.14 -3.74
N PHE A 82 7.36 17.01 -3.26
CA PHE A 82 6.93 15.80 -2.53
C PHE A 82 6.93 14.56 -3.44
N LEU A 83 6.41 14.66 -4.67
CA LEU A 83 6.42 13.53 -5.60
C LEU A 83 7.83 13.13 -6.03
N ILE A 84 8.71 14.11 -6.28
CA ILE A 84 10.13 13.85 -6.56
C ILE A 84 10.76 13.13 -5.36
N GLY A 85 10.52 13.58 -4.13
CA GLY A 85 11.01 12.89 -2.93
C GLY A 85 10.50 11.46 -2.80
N ALA A 86 9.22 11.23 -3.08
CA ALA A 86 8.60 9.90 -3.02
C ALA A 86 9.19 8.92 -4.05
N VAL A 87 9.58 9.40 -5.24
CA VAL A 87 10.23 8.58 -6.27
C VAL A 87 11.73 8.47 -6.01
N ALA A 88 12.39 9.53 -5.55
CA ALA A 88 13.83 9.57 -5.29
C ALA A 88 14.23 8.65 -4.14
N GLY A 89 13.40 8.48 -3.11
CA GLY A 89 13.66 7.59 -1.97
C GLY A 89 14.02 6.15 -2.38
N PRO A 90 13.11 5.40 -3.03
CA PRO A 90 13.42 4.05 -3.51
C PRO A 90 14.52 4.05 -4.58
N MET A 91 14.62 5.07 -5.42
CA MET A 91 15.66 5.17 -6.46
C MET A 91 17.07 5.26 -5.85
N LEU A 92 17.24 6.10 -4.81
CA LEU A 92 18.51 6.23 -4.10
C LEU A 92 18.87 4.95 -3.33
N TYR A 93 17.88 4.26 -2.77
CA TYR A 93 18.11 2.96 -2.11
C TYR A 93 18.64 1.91 -3.09
N VAL A 94 18.05 1.82 -4.29
CA VAL A 94 18.53 0.91 -5.34
C VAL A 94 19.92 1.32 -5.83
N LEU A 95 20.18 2.61 -6.02
CA LEU A 95 21.49 3.12 -6.43
C LEU A 95 22.58 2.86 -5.39
N ALA A 96 22.22 2.85 -4.10
CA ALA A 96 23.11 2.49 -3.00
C ALA A 96 23.41 0.99 -2.90
N GLY A 97 22.91 0.17 -3.84
CA GLY A 97 23.12 -1.29 -3.88
C GLY A 97 22.05 -2.09 -3.15
N GLY A 98 20.96 -1.46 -2.70
CA GLY A 98 19.83 -2.15 -2.11
C GLY A 98 19.03 -2.94 -3.15
N ILE A 99 18.71 -4.18 -2.85
CA ILE A 99 17.85 -5.02 -3.71
C ILE A 99 16.43 -4.94 -3.17
N VAL A 100 15.51 -4.40 -3.97
CA VAL A 100 14.08 -4.46 -3.69
C VAL A 100 13.52 -5.66 -4.46
N PRO A 101 13.11 -6.75 -3.79
CA PRO A 101 12.51 -7.89 -4.48
C PRO A 101 11.16 -7.47 -5.08
N PHE A 102 11.13 -7.19 -6.38
CA PHE A 102 9.91 -6.87 -7.12
C PHE A 102 9.30 -8.17 -7.66
N ALA A 103 8.33 -8.70 -6.93
CA ALA A 103 7.44 -9.75 -7.43
C ALA A 103 6.04 -9.14 -7.59
N VAL A 104 5.62 -8.94 -8.84
CA VAL A 104 4.25 -8.52 -9.16
C VAL A 104 3.53 -9.74 -9.73
N PRO A 105 2.88 -10.57 -8.90
CA PRO A 105 2.21 -11.79 -9.35
C PRO A 105 0.90 -11.54 -10.11
N VAL A 106 0.69 -10.33 -10.66
CA VAL A 106 -0.53 -9.90 -11.33
C VAL A 106 -0.25 -9.45 -12.76
N THR A 107 -1.15 -9.79 -13.67
CA THR A 107 -1.01 -9.44 -15.08
C THR A 107 -1.19 -7.92 -15.31
N LEU A 108 -0.53 -7.38 -16.34
CA LEU A 108 -0.64 -5.96 -16.70
C LEU A 108 -2.11 -5.48 -16.86
N PRO A 109 -3.02 -6.24 -17.50
CA PRO A 109 -4.42 -5.84 -17.60
C PRO A 109 -5.11 -5.73 -16.24
N ALA A 110 -4.84 -6.66 -15.31
CA ALA A 110 -5.40 -6.61 -13.97
C ALA A 110 -4.91 -5.38 -13.18
N MET A 111 -3.65 -4.98 -13.36
CA MET A 111 -3.12 -3.74 -12.78
C MET A 111 -3.79 -2.47 -13.34
N ILE A 112 -3.98 -2.40 -14.66
CA ILE A 112 -4.62 -1.23 -15.30
C ILE A 112 -6.07 -1.09 -14.81
N VAL A 113 -6.84 -2.19 -14.83
CA VAL A 113 -8.23 -2.20 -14.39
C VAL A 113 -8.33 -1.91 -12.89
N GLY A 114 -7.50 -2.55 -12.07
CA GLY A 114 -7.45 -2.32 -10.63
C GLY A 114 -7.09 -0.87 -10.28
N GLY A 115 -6.07 -0.31 -10.94
CA GLY A 115 -5.68 1.08 -10.77
C GLY A 115 -6.77 2.07 -11.16
N PHE A 116 -7.50 1.81 -12.25
CA PHE A 116 -8.63 2.64 -12.67
C PHE A 116 -9.78 2.59 -11.64
N ILE A 117 -10.19 1.40 -11.20
CA ILE A 117 -11.24 1.23 -10.19
C ILE A 117 -10.86 1.92 -8.88
N VAL A 118 -9.62 1.74 -8.41
CA VAL A 118 -9.12 2.41 -7.21
C VAL A 118 -9.12 3.93 -7.40
N GLY A 119 -8.67 4.43 -8.56
CA GLY A 119 -8.66 5.85 -8.90
C GLY A 119 -10.05 6.50 -8.85
N VAL A 120 -11.06 5.82 -9.39
CA VAL A 120 -12.46 6.24 -9.29
C VAL A 120 -12.93 6.21 -7.83
N GLY A 121 -12.62 5.14 -7.11
CA GLY A 121 -13.00 4.97 -5.69
C GLY A 121 -12.44 6.05 -4.77
N VAL A 122 -11.15 6.40 -4.87
CA VAL A 122 -10.53 7.45 -4.03
C VAL A 122 -11.05 8.85 -4.37
N THR A 123 -11.48 9.07 -5.62
CA THR A 123 -12.11 10.33 -6.03
C THR A 123 -13.47 10.50 -5.35
N TYR A 124 -14.33 9.47 -5.37
CA TYR A 124 -15.61 9.50 -4.66
C TYR A 124 -15.44 9.49 -3.13
N GLY A 125 -14.42 8.81 -2.63
CA GLY A 125 -14.03 8.82 -1.21
C GLY A 125 -13.47 10.15 -0.72
N SER A 126 -13.28 11.14 -1.60
CA SER A 126 -12.67 12.45 -1.30
C SER A 126 -11.27 12.36 -0.68
N GLY A 127 -10.54 11.27 -0.96
CA GLY A 127 -9.23 11.03 -0.38
C GLY A 127 -8.75 9.59 -0.54
N CYS A 128 -7.47 9.38 -0.22
CA CYS A 128 -6.85 8.06 -0.16
C CYS A 128 -6.63 7.62 1.29
N THR A 129 -6.30 6.34 1.45
CA THR A 129 -5.94 5.74 2.74
C THR A 129 -4.71 6.38 3.39
N SER A 130 -3.74 6.87 2.61
CA SER A 130 -2.61 7.60 3.19
C SER A 130 -3.04 8.93 3.83
N GLY A 131 -3.91 9.70 3.16
CA GLY A 131 -4.43 10.95 3.69
C GLY A 131 -5.39 10.76 4.88
N HIS A 132 -6.38 9.87 4.72
CA HIS A 132 -7.36 9.59 5.78
C HIS A 132 -6.76 8.81 6.95
N GLY A 133 -5.90 7.84 6.65
CA GLY A 133 -5.30 6.96 7.64
C GLY A 133 -4.18 7.66 8.42
N VAL A 134 -3.16 8.17 7.73
CA VAL A 134 -1.98 8.75 8.42
C VAL A 134 -2.34 10.10 9.05
N CYS A 135 -2.73 11.08 8.24
CA CYS A 135 -2.98 12.43 8.75
C CYS A 135 -4.38 12.61 9.33
N GLY A 136 -5.40 11.97 8.76
CA GLY A 136 -6.79 12.16 9.17
C GLY A 136 -7.13 11.50 10.52
N MET A 137 -6.59 10.30 10.81
CA MET A 137 -6.72 9.67 12.12
C MET A 137 -5.89 10.41 13.18
N ALA A 138 -4.70 10.92 12.84
CA ALA A 138 -3.90 11.74 13.75
C ALA A 138 -4.61 13.03 14.20
N ARG A 139 -5.51 13.57 13.38
CA ARG A 139 -6.36 14.74 13.70
C ARG A 139 -7.67 14.39 14.40
N PHE A 140 -7.87 13.12 14.78
CA PHE A 140 -9.10 12.63 15.44
C PHE A 140 -10.40 12.99 14.71
N SER A 141 -10.38 13.02 13.37
CA SER A 141 -11.60 13.30 12.61
C SER A 141 -12.48 12.04 12.51
N PRO A 142 -13.74 12.08 12.98
CA PRO A 142 -14.63 10.91 12.94
C PRO A 142 -14.94 10.46 11.50
N ARG A 143 -15.01 11.40 10.55
CA ARG A 143 -15.19 11.11 9.12
C ARG A 143 -14.03 10.28 8.56
N SER A 144 -12.81 10.57 9.01
CA SER A 144 -11.60 9.90 8.54
C SER A 144 -11.43 8.51 9.12
N ILE A 145 -11.79 8.34 10.39
CA ILE A 145 -11.80 7.04 11.05
C ILE A 145 -12.80 6.11 10.35
N LEU A 146 -14.03 6.58 10.11
CA LEU A 146 -15.04 5.79 9.42
C LEU A 146 -14.61 5.38 8.01
N ALA A 147 -14.05 6.33 7.23
CA ALA A 147 -13.54 6.05 5.88
C ALA A 147 -12.41 5.02 5.87
N THR A 148 -11.53 5.05 6.89
CA THR A 148 -10.41 4.10 7.00
C THR A 148 -10.90 2.70 7.39
N ILE A 149 -11.85 2.62 8.33
CA ILE A 149 -12.45 1.35 8.77
C ILE A 149 -13.20 0.68 7.61
N THR A 150 -14.05 1.43 6.89
CA THR A 150 -14.79 0.87 5.75
C THR A 150 -13.83 0.38 4.66
N PHE A 151 -12.79 1.16 4.34
CA PHE A 151 -11.76 0.73 3.38
C PHE A 151 -11.07 -0.57 3.82
N MET A 152 -10.65 -0.67 5.08
CA MET A 152 -9.93 -1.86 5.58
C MET A 152 -10.81 -3.11 5.59
N ILE A 153 -12.09 -2.98 5.98
CA ILE A 153 -13.06 -4.07 5.95
C ILE A 153 -13.28 -4.54 4.50
N THR A 154 -13.61 -3.62 3.60
CA THR A 154 -13.89 -3.96 2.20
C THR A 154 -12.66 -4.56 1.53
N THR A 155 -11.47 -4.00 1.72
CA THR A 155 -10.23 -4.53 1.15
C THR A 155 -9.90 -5.92 1.71
N GLY A 156 -10.07 -6.12 3.01
CA GLY A 156 -9.90 -7.43 3.64
C GLY A 156 -10.84 -8.49 3.06
N LEU A 157 -12.12 -8.14 2.88
CA LEU A 157 -13.11 -9.00 2.23
C LEU A 157 -12.75 -9.29 0.76
N THR A 158 -12.34 -8.27 -0.01
CA THR A 158 -11.93 -8.45 -1.40
C THR A 158 -10.73 -9.39 -1.50
N VAL A 159 -9.70 -9.20 -0.69
CA VAL A 159 -8.51 -10.08 -0.67
C VAL A 159 -8.90 -11.49 -0.26
N TYR A 160 -9.78 -11.65 0.74
CA TYR A 160 -10.27 -12.95 1.17
C TYR A 160 -10.98 -13.69 0.02
N VAL A 161 -11.90 -13.02 -0.67
CA VAL A 161 -12.63 -13.59 -1.81
C VAL A 161 -11.68 -13.94 -2.95
N MET A 162 -10.79 -13.03 -3.34
CA MET A 162 -9.84 -13.26 -4.43
C MET A 162 -8.94 -14.46 -4.15
N ARG A 163 -8.38 -14.55 -2.93
CA ARG A 163 -7.44 -15.63 -2.57
C ARG A 163 -8.11 -16.97 -2.26
N HIS A 164 -9.27 -16.99 -1.60
CA HIS A 164 -9.86 -18.24 -1.08
C HIS A 164 -11.04 -18.74 -1.91
N VAL A 165 -11.77 -17.86 -2.60
CA VAL A 165 -12.94 -18.25 -3.41
C VAL A 165 -12.56 -18.40 -4.88
N ILE A 166 -11.76 -17.46 -5.40
CA ILE A 166 -11.36 -17.45 -6.82
C ILE A 166 -10.03 -18.20 -7.02
N GLY A 167 -9.16 -18.26 -6.01
CA GLY A 167 -7.87 -18.95 -6.08
C GLY A 167 -6.86 -18.27 -7.00
N ALA A 168 -6.98 -16.94 -7.16
CA ALA A 168 -6.10 -16.09 -7.96
C ALA A 168 -5.01 -15.42 -7.11
#